data_AF-A0A1B6FXK7-F1
#
_entry.id   AF-A0A1B6FXK7-F1
#
_cell.length_a   1.000
_cell.length_b   1.000
_cell.length_c   1.000
_cell.angle_alpha   90.00
_cell.angle_beta   90.00
_cell.angle_gamma   90.00
#
_symmetry.space_group_name_H-M   'P 1'
#
loop_
_entity.id
_entity.type
_entity.pdbx_description
1 polymer ?
#
loop_
_entity_poly.entity_id
_entity_poly.type
_entity_poly.pdbx_seq_one_letter_code
_entity_poly.pdbx_strand_id
1 'polypeptide(L)'
;GYYDLVNKSTGYLSNAVYKCNEGYKMVGESLLMCDSDERWNGPPPKCEIIECDEPPAIRNGFYKKISNSTIYGSIIEYSCKMDYKLIGSDKLICSDNGQYDKQPPKCQEIVTTTIARPKYTTKSAPITTIKPKIINNKTPITKQSENSKEES
;
A
#
# COMPACT_ATOMS: atom_id res chain seq x y z
N GLY A 1 -21.45 10.48 -16.01
CA GLY A 1 -22.75 9.80 -15.86
C GLY A 1 -23.73 10.41 -16.82
N TYR A 2 -24.88 9.77 -16.97
CA TYR A 2 -25.99 10.21 -17.81
C TYR A 2 -27.32 9.82 -17.13
N TYR A 3 -28.43 10.28 -17.68
CA TYR A 3 -29.76 9.89 -17.20
C TYR A 3 -30.67 9.58 -18.38
N ASP A 4 -31.61 8.67 -18.15
CA ASP A 4 -32.66 8.30 -19.09
C ASP A 4 -34.01 8.71 -18.49
N LEU A 5 -34.80 9.47 -19.25
CA LEU A 5 -36.20 9.76 -18.87
C LEU A 5 -37.08 8.57 -19.20
N VAL A 6 -37.75 8.03 -18.20
CA VAL A 6 -38.76 6.99 -18.40
C VAL A 6 -39.89 7.57 -19.24
N ASN A 7 -40.22 6.87 -20.33
CA ASN A 7 -41.22 7.30 -21.32
C ASN A 7 -40.97 8.68 -21.95
N LYS A 8 -39.72 9.21 -21.89
CA LYS A 8 -39.34 10.53 -22.44
C LYS A 8 -40.19 11.70 -21.93
N SER A 9 -40.70 11.60 -20.71
CA SER A 9 -41.56 12.62 -20.07
C SER A 9 -40.85 13.29 -18.89
N THR A 10 -41.21 14.54 -18.59
CA THR A 10 -40.70 15.34 -17.47
C THR A 10 -41.79 15.90 -16.55
N GLY A 11 -43.07 15.65 -16.85
CA GLY A 11 -44.19 16.13 -16.04
C GLY A 11 -44.43 15.32 -14.77
N TYR A 12 -45.46 15.67 -14.00
CA TYR A 12 -45.88 14.94 -12.80
C TYR A 12 -45.87 13.41 -12.99
N LEU A 13 -45.31 12.68 -12.01
CA LEU A 13 -45.10 11.22 -11.99
C LEU A 13 -44.09 10.69 -13.04
N SER A 14 -43.41 11.55 -13.78
CA SER A 14 -42.31 11.14 -14.65
C SER A 14 -41.10 10.72 -13.82
N ASN A 15 -40.31 9.79 -14.36
CA ASN A 15 -39.15 9.23 -13.68
C ASN A 15 -37.88 9.49 -14.48
N ALA A 16 -36.78 9.81 -13.80
CA ALA A 16 -35.44 9.91 -14.36
C ALA A 16 -34.55 8.85 -13.70
N VAL A 17 -33.97 7.98 -14.52
CA VAL A 17 -33.03 6.94 -14.07
C VAL A 17 -31.61 7.39 -14.39
N TYR A 18 -30.81 7.60 -13.36
CA TYR A 18 -29.41 7.97 -13.49
C TYR A 18 -28.52 6.74 -13.63
N LYS A 19 -27.42 6.89 -14.36
CA LYS A 19 -26.39 5.87 -14.52
C LYS A 19 -25.01 6.52 -14.50
N CYS A 20 -24.07 5.88 -13.84
CA CYS A 20 -22.67 6.28 -13.88
C CYS A 20 -21.94 5.63 -15.06
N ASN A 21 -20.88 6.29 -15.53
CA ASN A 21 -20.03 5.72 -16.57
C ASN A 21 -19.22 4.57 -15.95
N GLU A 22 -18.68 3.69 -16.79
CA GLU A 22 -17.77 2.63 -16.35
C GLU A 22 -16.62 3.20 -15.50
N GLY A 23 -16.28 2.51 -14.40
CA GLY A 23 -15.28 2.98 -13.44
C GLY A 23 -15.78 4.02 -12.43
N TYR A 24 -17.07 4.36 -12.42
CA TYR A 24 -17.67 5.25 -11.42
C TYR A 24 -18.83 4.57 -10.68
N LYS A 25 -18.87 4.74 -9.36
CA LYS A 25 -19.96 4.31 -8.49
C LYS A 25 -20.93 5.46 -8.23
N MET A 26 -22.19 5.12 -8.01
CA MET A 26 -23.23 6.10 -7.69
C MET A 26 -23.30 6.37 -6.19
N VAL A 27 -23.41 7.66 -5.83
CA VAL A 27 -23.66 8.13 -4.47
C VAL A 27 -24.92 8.98 -4.46
N GLY A 28 -25.98 8.47 -3.82
CA GLY A 28 -27.32 9.06 -3.78
C GLY A 28 -28.38 8.18 -4.47
N GLU A 29 -29.57 8.73 -4.65
CA GLU A 29 -30.70 8.02 -5.28
C GLU A 29 -30.54 7.94 -6.80
N SER A 30 -30.65 6.72 -7.34
CA SER A 30 -30.56 6.47 -8.79
C SER A 30 -31.82 6.86 -9.56
N LEU A 31 -32.94 6.96 -8.85
CA LEU A 31 -34.26 7.21 -9.41
C LEU A 31 -34.84 8.48 -8.80
N LEU A 32 -35.12 9.46 -9.65
CA LEU A 32 -35.87 10.65 -9.26
C LEU A 32 -37.25 10.63 -9.90
N MET A 33 -38.24 11.11 -9.17
CA MET A 33 -39.62 11.28 -9.63
C MET A 33 -39.99 12.75 -9.62
N CYS A 34 -40.68 13.21 -10.66
CA CYS A 34 -41.25 14.54 -10.73
C CYS A 34 -42.53 14.60 -9.89
N ASP A 35 -42.50 15.39 -8.83
CA ASP A 35 -43.59 15.56 -7.88
C ASP A 35 -44.65 16.54 -8.41
N SER A 36 -45.74 16.67 -7.66
CA SER A 36 -46.93 17.48 -7.99
C SER A 36 -46.65 18.99 -8.09
N ASP A 37 -45.54 19.47 -7.52
CA ASP A 37 -45.06 20.84 -7.64
C ASP A 37 -44.16 21.06 -8.87
N GLU A 38 -44.13 20.08 -9.79
CA GLU A 38 -43.32 20.05 -11.01
C GLU A 38 -41.81 20.08 -10.74
N ARG A 39 -41.39 19.63 -9.55
CA ARG A 39 -39.97 19.50 -9.17
C ARG A 39 -39.60 18.04 -8.98
N TRP A 40 -38.35 17.71 -9.28
CA TRP A 40 -37.80 16.40 -8.94
C TRP A 40 -37.72 16.26 -7.42
N ASN A 41 -38.12 15.09 -6.91
CA ASN A 41 -38.21 14.76 -5.49
C ASN A 41 -36.84 14.64 -4.76
N GLY A 42 -35.74 14.99 -5.42
CA GLY A 42 -34.40 14.96 -4.88
C GLY A 42 -33.37 15.57 -5.84
N PRO A 43 -32.14 15.80 -5.35
CA PRO A 43 -31.05 16.23 -6.22
C PRO A 43 -30.54 15.07 -7.08
N PRO A 44 -29.94 15.35 -8.26
CA PRO A 44 -29.22 14.34 -9.04
C PRO A 44 -28.14 13.63 -8.20
N PRO A 45 -27.94 12.31 -8.37
CA PRO A 45 -26.88 11.59 -7.67
C PRO A 45 -25.50 12.01 -8.19
N LYS A 46 -24.48 11.76 -7.38
CA LYS A 46 -23.07 11.96 -7.76
C LYS A 46 -22.50 10.66 -8.31
N CYS A 47 -21.61 10.78 -9.30
CA CYS A 47 -20.78 9.66 -9.76
C CYS A 47 -19.36 9.88 -9.25
N GLU A 48 -18.92 9.03 -8.35
CA GLU A 48 -17.56 9.05 -7.79
C GLU A 48 -16.72 7.97 -8.46
N ILE A 49 -15.46 8.27 -8.75
CA ILE A 49 -14.57 7.27 -9.34
C ILE A 49 -14.39 6.11 -8.36
N ILE A 50 -14.38 4.90 -8.88
CA ILE A 50 -14.13 3.70 -8.09
C ILE A 50 -12.67 3.70 -7.68
N GLU A 51 -12.43 3.40 -6.42
CA GLU A 51 -11.11 3.29 -5.83
C GLU A 51 -10.97 1.90 -5.23
N CYS A 52 -9.89 1.22 -5.60
CA CYS A 52 -9.52 -0.04 -4.99
C CYS A 52 -8.81 0.20 -3.66
N ASP A 53 -8.94 -0.77 -2.76
CA ASP A 53 -8.18 -0.77 -1.51
C ASP A 53 -6.67 -0.80 -1.77
N GLU A 54 -5.90 -0.44 -0.74
CA GLU A 54 -4.44 -0.50 -0.81
C GLU A 54 -3.97 -1.92 -1.20
N PRO A 55 -3.02 -2.05 -2.15
CA PRO A 55 -2.50 -3.35 -2.54
C PRO A 55 -1.98 -4.15 -1.33
N PRO A 56 -2.32 -5.44 -1.24
CA PRO A 56 -1.81 -6.25 -0.15
C PRO A 56 -0.29 -6.44 -0.29
N ALA A 57 0.40 -6.31 0.83
CA ALA A 57 1.82 -6.60 0.91
C ALA A 57 2.06 -8.11 0.71
N ILE A 58 3.15 -8.45 0.00
CA ILE A 58 3.56 -9.84 -0.21
C ILE A 58 4.86 -10.12 0.53
N ARG A 59 4.98 -11.32 1.10
CA ARG A 59 6.20 -11.74 1.80
C ARG A 59 7.36 -11.80 0.81
N ASN A 60 8.52 -11.25 1.20
CA ASN A 60 9.74 -11.22 0.38
C ASN A 60 9.57 -10.51 -0.97
N GLY A 61 8.60 -9.60 -1.08
CA GLY A 61 8.44 -8.73 -2.23
C GLY A 61 8.00 -7.33 -1.82
N PHE A 62 7.76 -6.52 -2.83
CA PHE A 62 7.30 -5.14 -2.74
C PHE A 62 6.39 -4.86 -3.93
N TYR A 63 5.59 -3.80 -3.84
CA TYR A 63 4.81 -3.29 -4.95
C TYR A 63 5.05 -1.79 -5.13
N LYS A 64 4.77 -1.30 -6.32
CA LYS A 64 4.71 0.13 -6.62
C LYS A 64 3.42 0.45 -7.38
N LYS A 65 2.84 1.61 -7.10
CA LYS A 65 1.71 2.15 -7.85
C LYS A 65 2.26 2.86 -9.08
N ILE A 66 2.00 2.35 -10.28
CA ILE A 66 2.56 2.93 -11.52
C ILE A 66 2.03 4.36 -11.72
N SER A 67 0.75 4.57 -11.45
CA SER A 67 0.09 5.88 -11.59
C SER A 67 0.06 6.69 -10.29
N ASN A 68 0.81 6.29 -9.24
CA ASN A 68 0.72 6.87 -7.89
C ASN A 68 -0.72 6.98 -7.34
N SER A 69 -1.61 6.09 -7.77
CA SER A 69 -3.04 6.08 -7.42
C SER A 69 -3.56 4.63 -7.38
N THR A 70 -4.76 4.46 -6.80
CA THR A 70 -5.50 3.20 -6.66
C THR A 70 -6.90 3.27 -7.26
N ILE A 71 -7.20 4.33 -8.04
CA ILE A 71 -8.48 4.47 -8.74
C ILE A 71 -8.63 3.49 -9.90
N TYR A 72 -9.86 3.29 -10.38
CA TYR A 72 -10.21 2.48 -11.55
C TYR A 72 -9.22 2.66 -12.71
N GLY A 73 -8.75 1.54 -13.26
CA GLY A 73 -7.75 1.48 -14.33
C GLY A 73 -6.30 1.70 -13.88
N SER A 74 -6.04 2.08 -12.63
CA SER A 74 -4.67 2.20 -12.10
C SER A 74 -3.97 0.84 -12.07
N ILE A 75 -2.68 0.85 -12.39
CA ILE A 75 -1.84 -0.34 -12.42
C ILE A 75 -0.89 -0.34 -11.23
N ILE A 76 -0.78 -1.49 -10.57
CA ILE A 76 0.25 -1.77 -9.59
C ILE A 76 1.18 -2.86 -10.11
N GLU A 77 2.46 -2.73 -9.80
CA GLU A 77 3.49 -3.68 -10.22
C GLU A 77 4.20 -4.25 -9.00
N TYR A 78 4.19 -5.57 -8.88
CA TYR A 78 4.87 -6.35 -7.87
C TYR A 78 6.26 -6.77 -8.32
N SER A 79 7.14 -6.93 -7.35
CA SER A 79 8.51 -7.40 -7.56
C SER A 79 8.99 -8.14 -6.31
N CYS A 80 9.88 -9.11 -6.51
CA CYS A 80 10.44 -9.88 -5.41
C CYS A 80 11.82 -9.35 -4.98
N LYS A 81 12.19 -9.61 -3.74
CA LYS A 81 13.56 -9.40 -3.26
C LYS A 81 14.53 -10.30 -4.02
N MET A 82 15.83 -9.98 -3.94
CA MET A 82 16.91 -10.83 -4.44
C MET A 82 16.76 -12.26 -3.91
N ASP A 83 17.11 -13.26 -4.74
CA ASP A 83 16.98 -14.70 -4.48
C ASP A 83 15.54 -15.25 -4.39
N TYR A 84 14.54 -14.44 -4.73
CA TYR A 84 13.15 -14.88 -4.88
C TYR A 84 12.64 -14.67 -6.31
N LYS A 85 11.83 -15.62 -6.79
CA LYS A 85 11.12 -15.56 -8.06
C LYS A 85 9.66 -15.23 -7.83
N LEU A 86 9.12 -14.33 -8.64
CA LEU A 86 7.70 -13.98 -8.66
C LEU A 86 6.89 -15.09 -9.36
N ILE A 87 5.88 -15.60 -8.67
CA ILE A 87 4.94 -16.62 -9.15
C ILE A 87 3.53 -16.01 -9.18
N GLY A 88 2.97 -15.84 -10.37
CA GLY A 88 1.70 -15.16 -10.60
C GLY A 88 1.85 -13.96 -11.52
N SER A 89 0.87 -13.06 -11.50
CA SER A 89 0.91 -11.82 -12.27
C SER A 89 1.74 -10.76 -11.55
N ASP A 90 2.72 -10.18 -12.26
CA ASP A 90 3.50 -9.04 -11.78
C ASP A 90 2.69 -7.75 -11.79
N LYS A 91 1.67 -7.64 -12.65
CA LYS A 91 0.79 -6.47 -12.73
C LYS A 91 -0.66 -6.80 -12.37
N LEU A 92 -1.25 -5.91 -11.59
CA LEU A 92 -2.66 -5.90 -11.21
C LEU A 92 -3.28 -4.55 -11.58
N ILE A 93 -4.54 -4.58 -12.01
CA ILE A 93 -5.30 -3.43 -12.49
C ILE A 93 -6.52 -3.24 -11.58
N CYS A 94 -6.77 -2.02 -11.12
CA CYS A 94 -7.97 -1.72 -10.36
C CYS A 94 -9.20 -1.81 -11.28
N SER A 95 -10.11 -2.72 -10.94
CA SER A 95 -11.32 -3.01 -11.71
C SER A 95 -12.51 -2.15 -11.26
N ASP A 96 -13.62 -2.24 -11.98
CA ASP A 96 -14.85 -1.46 -11.75
C ASP A 96 -15.64 -1.93 -10.51
N ASN A 97 -15.30 -3.09 -9.95
CA ASN A 97 -15.88 -3.58 -8.70
C ASN A 97 -15.13 -3.11 -7.45
N GLY A 98 -14.12 -2.25 -7.60
CA GLY A 98 -13.27 -1.79 -6.49
C GLY A 98 -12.26 -2.83 -6.00
N GLN A 99 -12.01 -3.88 -6.79
CA GLN A 99 -11.00 -4.89 -6.50
C GLN A 99 -9.98 -4.98 -7.64
N TYR A 100 -8.81 -5.54 -7.34
CA TYR A 100 -7.81 -5.84 -8.37
C TYR A 100 -8.26 -7.00 -9.26
N ASP A 101 -7.97 -6.88 -10.55
CA ASP A 101 -8.38 -7.82 -11.61
C ASP A 101 -7.86 -9.25 -11.43
N LYS A 102 -6.77 -9.44 -10.67
CA LYS A 102 -6.21 -10.75 -10.34
C LYS A 102 -5.76 -10.81 -8.88
N GLN A 103 -5.34 -11.99 -8.46
CA GLN A 103 -4.81 -12.18 -7.11
C GLN A 103 -3.34 -11.73 -7.01
N PRO A 104 -2.89 -11.27 -5.82
CA PRO A 104 -1.49 -10.91 -5.59
C PRO A 104 -0.54 -12.09 -5.85
N PRO A 105 0.64 -11.86 -6.45
CA PRO A 105 1.60 -12.92 -6.71
C PRO A 105 2.30 -13.38 -5.42
N LYS A 106 3.03 -14.49 -5.50
CA LYS A 106 3.87 -15.00 -4.41
C LYS A 106 5.35 -14.92 -4.79
N CYS A 107 6.19 -14.57 -3.84
CA CYS A 107 7.64 -14.67 -3.99
C CYS A 107 8.14 -15.99 -3.40
N GLN A 108 8.71 -16.84 -4.25
CA GLN A 108 9.25 -18.14 -3.87
C GLN A 108 10.77 -18.14 -3.98
N GLU A 109 11.46 -18.74 -3.01
CA GLU A 109 12.92 -18.84 -3.04
C GLU A 109 13.38 -19.55 -4.31
N ILE A 110 14.38 -18.96 -4.97
CA ILE A 110 15.04 -19.60 -6.09
C ILE A 110 15.93 -20.68 -5.49
N VAL A 111 15.50 -21.94 -5.58
CA VAL A 111 16.36 -23.08 -5.23
C VAL A 111 17.38 -23.23 -6.36
N THR A 112 18.47 -22.48 -6.28
CA THR A 112 19.59 -22.68 -7.19
C THR A 112 20.31 -23.96 -6.78
N THR A 113 20.51 -24.88 -7.71
CA THR A 113 21.36 -26.07 -7.53
C THR A 113 22.85 -25.72 -7.45
N THR A 114 23.20 -24.43 -7.44
CA THR A 114 24.52 -23.95 -7.05
C THR A 114 24.66 -24.08 -5.54
N ILE A 115 25.69 -24.79 -5.11
CA ILE A 115 26.12 -25.02 -3.71
C ILE A 115 25.63 -23.90 -2.80
N ALA A 116 24.66 -24.22 -1.93
CA ALA A 116 24.10 -23.27 -0.99
C ALA A 116 25.23 -22.56 -0.23
N ARG A 117 25.20 -21.23 -0.17
CA ARG A 117 26.10 -20.48 0.72
C ARG A 117 25.95 -21.07 2.13
N PRO A 118 27.06 -21.44 2.80
CA PRO A 118 26.97 -22.00 4.15
C PRO A 118 26.24 -21.01 5.06
N LYS A 119 25.13 -21.46 5.64
CA LYS A 119 24.43 -20.73 6.71
C LYS A 119 25.35 -20.75 7.93
N TYR A 120 26.09 -19.67 8.16
CA TYR A 120 26.86 -19.51 9.39
C TYR A 120 25.89 -19.23 10.54
N THR A 121 25.68 -20.21 11.41
CA THR A 121 25.08 -19.98 12.72
C THR A 121 26.14 -19.37 13.62
N THR A 122 26.00 -18.09 13.98
CA THR A 122 26.74 -17.53 15.12
C THR A 122 26.23 -18.24 16.37
N LYS A 123 26.94 -19.26 16.85
CA LYS A 123 26.77 -19.73 18.22
C LYS A 123 27.16 -18.55 19.10
N SER A 124 26.17 -17.86 19.67
CA SER A 124 26.42 -16.93 20.76
C SER A 124 27.11 -17.72 21.87
N ALA A 125 28.37 -17.38 22.11
CA ALA A 125 29.08 -17.92 23.26
C ALA A 125 28.30 -17.51 24.53
N PRO A 126 28.16 -18.41 25.53
CA PRO A 126 27.53 -18.03 26.78
C PRO A 126 28.30 -16.85 27.39
N ILE A 127 27.57 -15.79 27.76
CA ILE A 127 28.12 -14.64 28.46
C ILE A 127 28.53 -15.13 29.86
N THR A 128 29.79 -15.50 30.03
CA THR A 128 30.33 -15.81 31.37
C THR A 128 30.47 -14.50 32.13
N THR A 129 29.59 -14.28 33.12
CA THR A 129 29.66 -13.13 34.03
C THR A 129 30.95 -13.19 34.85
N ILE A 130 31.96 -12.41 34.45
CA ILE A 130 33.16 -12.22 35.27
C ILE A 130 32.78 -11.28 36.41
N LYS A 131 32.70 -11.80 37.65
CA LYS A 131 32.58 -10.96 38.84
C LYS A 131 33.87 -10.12 38.98
N PRO A 132 33.79 -8.77 38.99
CA PRO A 132 34.98 -7.95 39.17
C PRO A 132 35.54 -8.11 40.59
N LYS A 133 36.84 -8.39 40.66
CA LYS A 133 37.61 -8.44 41.91
C LYS A 133 38.07 -7.01 42.21
N ILE A 134 37.55 -6.41 43.27
CA ILE A 134 37.92 -5.04 43.68
C ILE A 134 39.36 -5.09 44.21
N ILE A 135 40.30 -4.54 43.44
CA ILE A 135 41.69 -4.34 43.88
C ILE A 135 41.79 -2.89 44.39
N ASN A 136 41.84 -2.74 45.72
CA ASN A 136 42.13 -1.46 46.36
C ASN A 136 43.64 -1.27 46.45
N ASN A 137 44.20 -0.42 45.60
CA ASN A 137 45.54 0.14 45.81
C ASN A 137 45.45 1.66 45.93
N LYS A 138 45.60 2.15 47.17
CA LYS A 138 46.25 3.45 47.47
C LYS A 138 47.70 3.33 46.98
N THR A 139 48.34 4.32 46.39
CA THR A 139 48.74 5.65 46.92
C THR A 139 49.39 6.43 45.73
N PRO A 140 49.89 7.68 45.88
CA PRO A 140 49.74 8.74 44.89
C PRO A 140 51.10 9.23 44.32
N ILE A 141 51.05 10.42 43.68
CA ILE A 141 52.16 11.35 43.34
C ILE A 141 52.98 10.86 42.10
N THR A 142 53.39 11.64 41.10
CA THR A 142 53.64 13.09 40.96
C THR A 142 53.66 13.50 39.48
N LYS A 143 53.41 14.80 39.27
CA LYS A 143 53.48 15.64 38.06
C LYS A 143 54.59 15.28 37.06
N GLN A 144 54.31 15.53 35.77
CA GLN A 144 55.11 16.47 34.98
C GLN A 144 54.29 17.06 33.82
N SER A 145 54.41 18.38 33.73
CA SER A 145 53.87 19.29 32.73
C SER A 145 54.97 19.63 31.73
N GLU A 146 54.63 19.72 30.44
CA GLU A 146 55.26 20.59 29.43
C GLU A 146 54.31 20.58 28.22
N ASN A 147 53.59 21.67 27.94
CA ASN A 147 53.95 22.72 26.97
C ASN A 147 54.47 22.14 25.63
N SER A 148 54.06 22.56 24.45
CA SER A 148 53.38 23.78 23.98
C SER A 148 53.24 23.66 22.46
N LYS A 149 52.20 24.29 21.89
CA LYS A 149 52.22 25.21 20.74
C LYS A 149 50.94 25.15 19.92
N GLU A 150 50.14 26.19 20.10
CA GLU A 150 49.23 26.76 19.11
C GLU A 150 50.01 27.22 17.88
N GLU A 151 49.35 27.13 16.73
CA GLU A 151 49.62 27.97 15.57
C GLU A 151 48.26 28.42 15.01
N SER A 152 47.81 29.58 15.48
CA SER A 152 47.01 30.60 14.76
C SER A 152 46.93 31.86 15.60
#